data_AF-A0A1I1ZN75-F1
#
_entry.id   AF-A0A1I1ZN75-F1
#
_cell.length_a   1.000
_cell.length_b   1.000
_cell.length_c   1.000
_cell.angle_alpha   90.00
_cell.angle_beta   90.00
_cell.angle_gamma   90.00
#
_symmetry.space_group_name_H-M   'P 1'
#
loop_
_entity.id
_entity.type
_entity.pdbx_description
1 polymer ?
#
loop_
_entity_poly.entity_id
_entity_poly.type
_entity_poly.pdbx_seq_one_letter_code
_entity_poly.pdbx_strand_id
1 'polypeptide(L)'
;MSLYKILKRSRVIIALISFILILSLFVDIYEWIPVGGYDKVTWLQFLPSVLHFFAVFSLASAGGFLVVVLITLISGRIYCSVICPLGILQDIVNYIARWRSKKKRFFKFHKAVPILRYVLLSVTVFAVIAGLGWLVTWLDPYSIAARTFTYLLKPLVVWFNNDIVVPLFQKFEIYLFYHQNLLVASILPAVITLAVIIAIGYFAWKHGRLFCNTICPVGTLLGEISRFSFFKVQFDKNVCTRCGRCAGVCKSECIDIKNYTVDTTRCVSCFNCLAICPETALSLRPHKNITQNKTSKEKGEQQDKLAHDSNRRKLLIAGLVMLCGNRIYALKKEKLPEQQKHLVRNKKDHPVAPPGAISIKRFNDICTGCSLCIAACPTGVLQPALTEYGLTGFMQPHMDYSTYFCNYDCNKCGEVCPTGAILPLALEEKQLTQMGKAVFVRQNCVVYTDGTVCGACSEHCPTKAVSMVPYKDGLRIPHVDQSICIGCGACEYPCPVPEPYKAIYVNGNAVQQKAKSPYDEADKPNVVPEDDFPF
;
A
#
# COMPACT_ATOMS: atom_id res chain seq x y z
N MET A 1 9.61 -40.23 -1.45
CA MET A 1 9.98 -38.87 -1.93
C MET A 1 10.71 -38.15 -0.80
N SER A 2 11.84 -37.47 -1.03
CA SER A 2 12.63 -36.92 0.10
C SER A 2 11.90 -35.80 0.86
N LEU A 3 12.06 -35.79 2.19
CA LEU A 3 11.44 -34.83 3.13
C LEU A 3 11.58 -33.37 2.67
N TYR A 4 12.78 -32.98 2.21
CA TYR A 4 13.06 -31.63 1.73
C TYR A 4 12.29 -31.22 0.47
N LYS A 5 11.90 -32.17 -0.40
CA LYS A 5 11.01 -31.89 -1.53
C LYS A 5 9.57 -31.64 -1.06
N ILE A 6 9.13 -32.30 0.02
CA ILE A 6 7.82 -32.08 0.64
C ILE A 6 7.79 -30.70 1.30
N LEU A 7 8.79 -30.35 2.14
CA LEU A 7 8.94 -29.02 2.75
C LEU A 7 8.96 -27.88 1.71
N LYS A 8 9.63 -28.09 0.57
CA LYS A 8 9.59 -27.12 -0.54
C LYS A 8 8.19 -27.01 -1.14
N ARG A 9 7.48 -28.13 -1.37
CA ARG A 9 6.12 -28.12 -1.95
C ARG A 9 5.11 -27.45 -1.02
N SER A 10 5.06 -27.83 0.27
CA SER A 10 4.17 -27.19 1.25
C SER A 10 4.43 -25.69 1.35
N ARG A 11 5.69 -25.25 1.41
CA ARG A 11 6.07 -23.83 1.35
C ARG A 11 5.55 -23.12 0.09
N VAL A 12 5.55 -23.78 -1.08
CA VAL A 12 4.96 -23.20 -2.31
C VAL A 12 3.44 -23.09 -2.22
N ILE A 13 2.76 -24.13 -1.73
CA ILE A 13 1.30 -24.16 -1.60
C ILE A 13 0.83 -23.08 -0.64
N ILE A 14 1.40 -23.00 0.57
CA ILE A 14 1.05 -21.98 1.56
C ILE A 14 1.34 -20.57 1.00
N ALA A 15 2.45 -20.39 0.28
CA ALA A 15 2.75 -19.11 -0.35
C ALA A 15 1.71 -18.71 -1.42
N LEU A 16 1.22 -19.66 -2.23
CA LEU A 16 0.17 -19.38 -3.20
C LEU A 16 -1.15 -19.03 -2.50
N ILE A 17 -1.53 -19.75 -1.45
CA ILE A 17 -2.73 -19.46 -0.64
C ILE A 17 -2.62 -18.06 -0.02
N SER A 18 -1.52 -17.75 0.67
CA SER A 18 -1.29 -16.42 1.26
C SER A 18 -1.31 -15.32 0.21
N PHE A 19 -0.72 -15.54 -0.97
CA PHE A 19 -0.75 -14.58 -2.06
C PHE A 19 -2.15 -14.34 -2.60
N ILE A 20 -2.94 -15.40 -2.83
CA ILE A 20 -4.31 -15.30 -3.34
C ILE A 20 -5.21 -14.59 -2.32
N LEU A 21 -5.12 -14.93 -1.03
CA LEU A 21 -5.87 -14.25 0.03
C LEU A 21 -5.54 -12.76 0.15
N ILE A 22 -4.25 -12.39 0.07
CA ILE A 22 -3.86 -10.98 0.09
C ILE A 22 -4.34 -10.27 -1.18
N LEU A 23 -4.21 -10.92 -2.34
CA LEU A 23 -4.59 -10.37 -3.64
C LEU A 23 -6.09 -10.06 -3.70
N SER A 24 -6.92 -10.99 -3.21
CA SER A 24 -8.38 -10.86 -3.25
C SER A 24 -8.87 -9.61 -2.53
N LEU A 25 -8.24 -9.18 -1.42
CA LEU A 25 -8.59 -7.93 -0.72
C LEU A 25 -8.55 -6.68 -1.61
N PHE A 26 -7.71 -6.67 -2.65
CA PHE A 26 -7.49 -5.51 -3.53
C PHE A 26 -8.23 -5.61 -4.87
N VAL A 27 -8.63 -6.82 -5.27
CA VAL A 27 -9.34 -7.07 -6.54
C VAL A 27 -10.78 -7.54 -6.35
N ASP A 28 -11.27 -7.56 -5.11
CA ASP A 28 -12.69 -7.73 -4.81
C ASP A 28 -13.48 -6.55 -5.38
N ILE A 29 -14.10 -6.79 -6.53
CA ILE A 29 -14.95 -5.83 -7.23
C ILE A 29 -16.42 -5.97 -6.84
N TYR A 30 -16.81 -7.05 -6.13
CA TYR A 30 -18.21 -7.35 -5.78
C TYR A 30 -18.50 -7.28 -4.28
N GLU A 31 -17.49 -6.93 -3.48
CA GLU A 31 -17.58 -6.79 -2.02
C GLU A 31 -17.97 -8.10 -1.30
N TRP A 32 -17.58 -9.23 -1.90
CA TRP A 32 -17.81 -10.57 -1.33
C TRP A 32 -17.01 -10.82 -0.05
N ILE A 33 -15.94 -10.07 0.20
CA ILE A 33 -15.12 -10.21 1.41
C ILE A 33 -15.75 -9.38 2.53
N PRO A 34 -16.27 -10.01 3.62
CA PRO A 34 -16.80 -9.27 4.75
C PRO A 34 -15.68 -8.50 5.44
N VAL A 35 -16.01 -7.35 6.03
CA VAL A 35 -15.03 -6.39 6.56
C VAL A 35 -14.09 -6.98 7.63
N GLY A 36 -14.60 -7.84 8.53
CA GLY A 36 -13.77 -8.60 9.47
C GLY A 36 -12.82 -9.65 8.85
N GLY A 37 -12.81 -9.81 7.53
CA GLY A 37 -11.84 -10.60 6.77
C GLY A 37 -10.55 -9.83 6.44
N TYR A 38 -10.62 -8.51 6.29
CA TYR A 38 -9.47 -7.66 5.93
C TYR A 38 -8.43 -7.64 7.05
N ASP A 39 -8.86 -7.41 8.30
CA ASP A 39 -7.99 -7.46 9.47
C ASP A 39 -7.29 -8.81 9.62
N LYS A 40 -8.02 -9.93 9.52
CA LYS A 40 -7.46 -11.28 9.69
C LYS A 40 -6.32 -11.59 8.72
N VAL A 41 -6.42 -11.11 7.47
CA VAL A 41 -5.39 -11.33 6.43
C VAL A 41 -4.25 -10.31 6.55
N THR A 42 -4.54 -9.07 6.95
CA THR A 42 -3.53 -8.01 7.10
C THR A 42 -2.75 -8.08 8.42
N TRP A 43 -3.29 -8.71 9.46
CA TRP A 43 -2.67 -8.92 10.77
C TRP A 43 -1.34 -9.71 10.71
N LEU A 44 -1.12 -10.55 9.70
CA LEU A 44 0.19 -11.20 9.50
C LEU A 44 1.20 -10.31 8.75
N GLN A 45 0.81 -9.13 8.26
CA GLN A 45 1.71 -8.22 7.56
C GLN A 45 2.53 -7.42 8.58
N PHE A 46 3.85 -7.61 8.54
CA PHE A 46 4.76 -7.15 9.59
C PHE A 46 4.68 -5.63 9.84
N LEU A 47 4.85 -4.81 8.80
CA LEU A 47 4.94 -3.35 8.99
C LEU A 47 3.59 -2.70 9.35
N PRO A 48 2.46 -3.03 8.69
CA PRO A 48 1.15 -2.52 9.13
C PRO A 48 0.86 -2.85 10.59
N SER A 49 1.11 -4.09 11.02
CA SER A 49 0.93 -4.50 12.43
C SER A 49 1.79 -3.71 13.41
N VAL A 50 3.04 -3.38 13.05
CA VAL A 50 3.92 -2.53 13.87
C VAL A 50 3.39 -1.10 13.95
N LEU A 51 2.93 -0.52 12.83
CA LEU A 51 2.38 0.83 12.81
C LEU A 51 1.05 0.93 13.56
N HIS A 52 0.17 -0.05 13.40
CA HIS A 52 -1.08 -0.14 14.14
C HIS A 52 -0.84 -0.24 15.66
N PHE A 53 0.15 -1.01 16.09
CA PHE A 53 0.59 -1.04 17.49
C PHE A 53 1.06 0.34 18.00
N PHE A 54 1.85 1.08 17.22
CA PHE A 54 2.25 2.45 17.60
C PHE A 54 1.11 3.49 17.49
N ALA A 55 0.08 3.23 16.68
CA ALA A 55 -1.07 4.13 16.53
C ALA A 55 -2.12 3.96 17.64
N VAL A 56 -2.27 2.74 18.18
CA VAL A 56 -3.32 2.37 19.15
C VAL A 56 -2.75 2.07 20.55
N PHE A 57 -1.44 1.80 20.68
CA PHE A 57 -0.75 1.45 21.93
C PHE A 57 -1.35 0.26 22.72
N SER A 58 -2.15 -0.59 22.05
CA SER A 58 -2.83 -1.73 22.69
C SER A 58 -2.03 -3.02 22.53
N LEU A 59 -1.86 -3.79 23.62
CA LEU A 59 -1.14 -5.07 23.57
C LEU A 59 -1.85 -6.10 22.67
N ALA A 60 -3.18 -6.03 22.54
CA ALA A 60 -3.95 -6.87 21.62
C ALA A 60 -3.59 -6.60 20.14
N SER A 61 -3.24 -5.35 19.81
CA SER A 61 -2.82 -4.97 18.45
C SER A 61 -1.40 -5.44 18.09
N ALA A 62 -0.58 -5.85 19.06
CA ALA A 62 0.80 -6.27 18.84
C ALA A 62 0.96 -7.70 18.28
N GLY A 63 -0.08 -8.54 18.40
CA GLY A 63 0.04 -9.99 18.17
C GLY A 63 0.58 -10.36 16.78
N GLY A 64 0.21 -9.60 15.75
CA GLY A 64 0.56 -9.87 14.36
C GLY A 64 2.07 -9.88 14.09
N PHE A 65 2.76 -8.81 14.49
CA PHE A 65 4.21 -8.73 14.31
C PHE A 65 4.96 -9.68 15.26
N LEU A 66 4.44 -9.91 16.48
CA LEU A 66 5.03 -10.84 17.44
C LEU A 66 5.01 -12.29 16.91
N VAL A 67 3.93 -12.73 16.27
CA VAL A 67 3.86 -14.04 15.60
C VAL A 67 4.88 -14.13 14.46
N VAL A 68 5.06 -13.08 13.65
CA VAL A 68 6.09 -13.04 12.60
C VAL A 68 7.50 -13.13 13.18
N VAL A 69 7.78 -12.45 14.31
CA VAL A 69 9.06 -12.55 15.04
C VAL A 69 9.28 -13.96 15.56
N LEU A 70 8.29 -14.58 16.21
CA LEU A 70 8.36 -15.95 16.73
C LEU A 70 8.66 -16.97 15.62
N ILE A 71 7.91 -16.92 14.51
CA ILE A 71 8.14 -17.77 13.34
C ILE A 71 9.56 -17.56 12.78
N THR A 72 10.07 -16.33 12.82
CA THR A 72 11.42 -15.97 12.37
C THR A 72 12.51 -16.51 13.30
N LEU A 73 12.28 -16.51 14.62
CA LEU A 73 13.14 -17.14 15.62
C LEU A 73 13.13 -18.68 15.53
N ILE A 74 12.04 -19.30 15.07
CA ILE A 74 12.02 -20.76 14.87
C ILE A 74 12.74 -21.16 13.57
N SER A 75 12.42 -20.50 12.45
CA SER A 75 12.70 -21.02 11.10
C SER A 75 13.54 -20.11 10.19
N GLY A 76 14.04 -18.99 10.71
CA GLY A 76 14.66 -17.94 9.92
C GLY A 76 13.63 -17.13 9.12
N ARG A 77 14.04 -16.41 8.07
CA ARG A 77 13.17 -15.44 7.36
C ARG A 77 12.11 -16.08 6.44
N ILE A 78 11.41 -17.11 6.91
CA ILE A 78 10.40 -17.84 6.12
C ILE A 78 9.24 -16.92 5.71
N TYR A 79 8.91 -15.91 6.52
CA TYR A 79 7.92 -14.85 6.23
C TYR A 79 8.10 -14.26 4.83
N CYS A 80 9.33 -13.87 4.47
CA CYS A 80 9.67 -13.31 3.16
C CYS A 80 9.46 -14.30 2.00
N SER A 81 9.26 -15.58 2.27
CA SER A 81 9.06 -16.65 1.29
C SER A 81 7.67 -17.28 1.29
N VAL A 82 6.81 -16.95 2.26
CA VAL A 82 5.47 -17.53 2.43
C VAL A 82 4.38 -16.46 2.50
N ILE A 83 4.56 -15.41 3.30
CA ILE A 83 3.47 -14.46 3.62
C ILE A 83 3.64 -13.13 2.87
N CYS A 84 4.88 -12.65 2.71
CA CYS A 84 5.15 -11.36 2.09
C CYS A 84 4.80 -11.32 0.58
N PRO A 85 3.83 -10.51 0.13
CA PRO A 85 3.34 -10.55 -1.26
C PRO A 85 4.43 -10.15 -2.28
N LEU A 86 5.23 -9.11 -2.02
CA LEU A 86 6.34 -8.73 -2.88
C LEU A 86 7.46 -9.78 -2.94
N GLY A 87 7.64 -10.57 -1.88
CA GLY A 87 8.56 -11.72 -1.88
C GLY A 87 8.08 -12.86 -2.77
N ILE A 88 6.76 -12.98 -2.95
CA ILE A 88 6.11 -13.98 -3.81
C ILE A 88 6.09 -13.50 -5.27
N LEU A 89 5.84 -12.21 -5.53
CA LEU A 89 6.01 -11.60 -6.85
C LEU A 89 7.43 -11.81 -7.40
N GLN A 90 8.46 -11.58 -6.58
CA GLN A 90 9.84 -11.89 -6.96
C GLN A 90 10.06 -13.39 -7.21
N ASP A 91 9.40 -14.29 -6.46
CA ASP A 91 9.45 -15.73 -6.71
C ASP A 91 8.83 -16.13 -8.06
N ILE A 92 7.72 -15.49 -8.44
CA ILE A 92 7.02 -15.69 -9.72
C ILE A 92 7.92 -15.21 -10.87
N VAL A 93 8.50 -14.00 -10.77
CA VAL A 93 9.48 -13.49 -11.75
C VAL A 93 10.66 -14.45 -11.89
N ASN A 94 11.22 -14.94 -10.78
CA ASN A 94 12.30 -15.94 -10.79
C ASN A 94 11.91 -17.29 -11.40
N TYR A 95 10.65 -17.69 -11.30
CA TYR A 95 10.14 -18.90 -11.93
C TYR A 95 10.04 -18.73 -13.45
N ILE A 96 9.34 -17.68 -13.90
CA ILE A 96 9.19 -17.32 -15.32
C ILE A 96 10.55 -17.12 -15.99
N ALA A 97 11.47 -16.44 -15.30
CA ALA A 97 12.85 -16.21 -15.72
C ALA A 97 13.63 -17.48 -16.07
N ARG A 98 13.39 -18.56 -15.33
CA ARG A 98 14.06 -19.86 -15.52
C ARG A 98 13.33 -20.74 -16.53
N TRP A 99 12.00 -20.64 -16.59
CA TRP A 99 11.18 -21.32 -17.59
C TRP A 99 11.44 -20.80 -19.02
N ARG A 100 11.49 -19.48 -19.22
CA ARG A 100 11.76 -18.87 -20.54
C ARG A 100 13.22 -18.95 -21.02
N SER A 101 14.18 -19.36 -20.19
CA SER A 101 15.60 -19.29 -20.58
C SER A 101 16.08 -20.59 -21.24
N LYS A 102 16.43 -20.50 -22.53
CA LYS A 102 17.05 -21.60 -23.31
C LYS A 102 18.36 -22.14 -22.69
N LYS A 103 19.04 -21.35 -21.84
CA LYS A 103 20.19 -21.79 -21.03
C LYS A 103 19.73 -21.94 -19.57
N LYS A 104 20.12 -23.02 -18.88
CA LYS A 104 19.79 -23.24 -17.45
C LYS A 104 20.37 -22.09 -16.61
N ARG A 105 19.54 -21.09 -16.27
CA ARG A 105 19.96 -19.97 -15.43
C ARG A 105 20.23 -20.43 -14.00
N PHE A 106 21.43 -20.08 -13.53
CA PHE A 106 21.92 -20.29 -12.18
C PHE A 106 22.40 -18.96 -11.60
N PHE A 107 22.05 -18.71 -10.34
CA PHE A 107 22.55 -17.57 -9.58
C PHE A 107 24.02 -17.74 -9.20
N LYS A 108 24.68 -16.62 -8.88
CA LYS A 108 26.06 -16.61 -8.38
C LYS A 108 26.06 -16.18 -6.92
N PHE A 109 27.09 -16.57 -6.17
CA PHE A 109 27.30 -16.01 -4.84
C PHE A 109 27.77 -14.55 -4.97
N HIS A 110 27.13 -13.65 -4.23
CA HIS A 110 27.61 -12.29 -4.02
C HIS A 110 27.83 -12.07 -2.52
N LYS A 111 28.80 -11.21 -2.15
CA LYS A 111 28.98 -10.80 -0.76
C LYS A 111 27.81 -9.91 -0.33
N ALA A 112 27.45 -9.96 0.96
CA ALA A 112 26.46 -9.04 1.50
C ALA A 112 27.01 -7.61 1.49
N VAL A 113 26.12 -6.62 1.32
CA VAL A 113 26.43 -5.19 1.43
C VAL A 113 25.80 -4.68 2.73
N PRO A 114 26.43 -4.89 3.90
CA PRO A 114 25.81 -4.61 5.19
C PRO A 114 25.52 -3.12 5.39
N ILE A 115 26.44 -2.25 4.99
CA ILE A 115 26.34 -0.78 5.18
C ILE A 115 25.01 -0.26 4.61
N LEU A 116 24.70 -0.57 3.34
CA LEU A 116 23.46 -0.10 2.69
C LEU A 116 22.19 -0.60 3.41
N ARG A 117 22.20 -1.83 3.92
CA ARG A 117 21.05 -2.41 4.64
C ARG A 117 20.79 -1.72 5.96
N TYR A 118 21.84 -1.51 6.76
CA TYR A 118 21.71 -0.83 8.04
C TYR A 118 21.40 0.65 7.85
N VAL A 119 21.94 1.32 6.82
CA VAL A 119 21.53 2.68 6.46
C VAL A 119 20.03 2.74 6.13
N LEU A 120 19.53 1.88 5.25
CA LEU A 120 18.10 1.86 4.88
C LEU A 120 17.19 1.47 6.05
N LEU A 121 17.62 0.54 6.91
CA LEU A 121 16.91 0.20 8.15
C LEU A 121 16.87 1.40 9.11
N SER A 122 18.00 2.04 9.38
CA SER A 122 18.09 3.21 10.27
C SER A 122 17.27 4.39 9.75
N VAL A 123 17.32 4.67 8.44
CA VAL A 123 16.48 5.70 7.81
C VAL A 123 15.00 5.36 7.94
N THR A 124 14.61 4.08 7.81
CA THR A 124 13.21 3.65 7.98
C THR A 124 12.75 3.77 9.44
N VAL A 125 13.58 3.34 10.40
CA VAL A 125 13.27 3.46 11.84
C VAL A 125 13.17 4.93 12.25
N PHE A 126 14.10 5.77 11.79
CA PHE A 126 14.03 7.22 11.99
C PHE A 126 12.76 7.81 11.36
N ALA A 127 12.41 7.41 10.12
CA ALA A 127 11.21 7.89 9.45
C ALA A 127 9.93 7.51 10.22
N VAL A 128 9.83 6.29 10.75
CA VAL A 128 8.67 5.88 11.59
C VAL A 128 8.61 6.70 12.88
N ILE A 129 9.73 6.89 13.58
CA ILE A 129 9.78 7.68 14.83
C ILE A 129 9.46 9.16 14.58
N ALA A 130 9.90 9.71 13.44
CA ALA A 130 9.72 11.11 13.07
C ALA A 130 8.38 11.41 12.37
N GLY A 131 7.47 10.43 12.22
CA GLY A 131 6.20 10.61 11.51
C GLY A 131 6.36 10.85 10.00
N LEU A 132 7.46 10.42 9.38
CA LEU A 132 7.71 10.59 7.94
C LEU A 132 7.16 9.40 7.14
N GLY A 133 5.85 9.14 7.27
CA GLY A 133 5.16 8.01 6.64
C GLY A 133 5.43 7.86 5.13
N TRP A 134 5.57 8.98 4.41
CA TRP A 134 5.90 8.99 2.98
C TRP A 134 7.23 8.31 2.61
N LEU A 135 8.25 8.35 3.48
CA LEU A 135 9.52 7.62 3.24
C LEU A 135 9.30 6.11 3.36
N VAL A 136 8.45 5.72 4.31
CA VAL A 136 8.12 4.32 4.62
C VAL A 136 7.34 3.68 3.45
N THR A 137 6.42 4.43 2.83
CA THR A 137 5.65 4.05 1.63
C THR A 137 6.49 3.42 0.51
N TRP A 138 7.72 3.91 0.30
CA TRP A 138 8.61 3.47 -0.78
C TRP A 138 9.53 2.29 -0.45
N LEU A 139 9.73 2.01 0.84
CA LEU A 139 10.61 0.93 1.30
C LEU A 139 9.83 -0.29 1.80
N ASP A 140 8.56 -0.13 2.16
CA ASP A 140 7.69 -1.21 2.61
C ASP A 140 7.34 -2.19 1.47
N PRO A 141 7.74 -3.48 1.58
CA PRO A 141 7.35 -4.49 0.60
C PRO A 141 5.83 -4.73 0.51
N TYR A 142 5.07 -4.49 1.58
CA TYR A 142 3.62 -4.66 1.55
C TYR A 142 2.96 -3.54 0.74
N SER A 143 3.22 -2.27 1.08
CA SER A 143 2.66 -1.10 0.39
C SER A 143 3.06 -1.01 -1.09
N ILE A 144 4.23 -1.51 -1.51
CA ILE A 144 4.59 -1.64 -2.93
C ILE A 144 3.69 -2.66 -3.66
N ALA A 145 3.49 -3.83 -3.06
CA ALA A 145 2.63 -4.87 -3.66
C ALA A 145 1.15 -4.44 -3.67
N ALA A 146 0.67 -3.85 -2.59
CA ALA A 146 -0.69 -3.32 -2.45
C ALA A 146 -1.02 -2.26 -3.52
N ARG A 147 -0.11 -1.30 -3.75
CA ARG A 147 -0.22 -0.33 -4.86
C ARG A 147 -0.19 -1.00 -6.24
N THR A 148 0.64 -2.03 -6.42
CA THR A 148 0.66 -2.84 -7.67
C THR A 148 -0.69 -3.50 -7.93
N PHE A 149 -1.34 -4.04 -6.89
CA PHE A 149 -2.67 -4.65 -7.03
C PHE A 149 -3.75 -3.60 -7.30
N THR A 150 -3.74 -2.48 -6.57
CA THR A 150 -4.76 -1.42 -6.68
C THR A 150 -4.69 -0.66 -8.01
N TYR A 151 -3.51 -0.22 -8.45
CA TYR A 151 -3.37 0.68 -9.61
C TYR A 151 -3.08 -0.02 -10.93
N LEU A 152 -2.64 -1.28 -10.92
CA LEU A 152 -2.34 -2.02 -12.15
C LEU A 152 -3.26 -3.22 -12.34
N LEU A 153 -3.53 -4.02 -11.29
CA LEU A 153 -4.35 -5.22 -11.44
C LEU A 153 -5.86 -4.96 -11.35
N LYS A 154 -6.34 -4.19 -10.36
CA LYS A 154 -7.79 -3.92 -10.21
C LYS A 154 -8.42 -3.31 -11.48
N PRO A 155 -7.79 -2.32 -12.17
CA PRO A 155 -8.34 -1.80 -13.44
C PRO A 155 -8.45 -2.87 -14.54
N LEU A 156 -7.49 -3.79 -14.63
CA LEU A 156 -7.53 -4.90 -15.58
C LEU A 156 -8.63 -5.94 -15.22
N VAL A 157 -8.90 -6.14 -13.93
CA VAL A 157 -9.99 -7.01 -13.45
C VAL A 157 -11.35 -6.38 -13.72
N VAL A 158 -11.52 -5.07 -13.49
CA VAL A 158 -12.75 -4.33 -13.83
C VAL A 158 -12.98 -4.31 -15.34
N TRP A 159 -11.94 -4.06 -16.13
CA TRP A 159 -11.99 -4.14 -17.60
C TRP A 159 -12.43 -5.54 -18.06
N PHE A 160 -11.77 -6.59 -17.59
CA PHE A 160 -12.14 -7.97 -17.93
C PHE A 160 -13.58 -8.31 -17.51
N ASN A 161 -14.03 -7.81 -16.35
CA ASN A 161 -15.39 -7.99 -15.91
C ASN A 161 -16.39 -7.31 -16.87
N ASN A 162 -16.20 -6.02 -17.13
CA ASN A 162 -17.15 -5.21 -17.88
C ASN A 162 -17.22 -5.57 -19.37
N ASP A 163 -16.09 -5.87 -20.00
CA ASP A 163 -16.01 -6.11 -21.44
C ASP A 163 -16.13 -7.59 -21.83
N ILE A 164 -15.90 -8.54 -20.89
CA ILE A 164 -15.91 -9.98 -21.18
C ILE A 164 -16.90 -10.75 -20.30
N VAL A 165 -16.87 -10.58 -18.97
CA VAL A 165 -17.73 -11.38 -18.07
C VAL A 165 -19.20 -10.98 -18.18
N VAL A 166 -19.52 -9.69 -17.99
CA VAL A 166 -20.91 -9.20 -18.01
C VAL A 166 -21.59 -9.51 -19.36
N PRO A 167 -21.01 -9.21 -20.54
CA PRO A 167 -21.64 -9.50 -21.83
C PRO A 167 -21.69 -11.01 -22.17
N LEU A 168 -20.87 -11.84 -21.53
CA LEU A 168 -20.93 -13.30 -21.68
C LEU A 168 -22.09 -13.89 -20.86
N PHE A 169 -22.24 -13.49 -19.60
CA PHE A 169 -23.28 -14.04 -18.72
C PHE A 169 -24.68 -13.47 -19.00
N GLN A 170 -24.79 -12.23 -19.48
CA GLN A 170 -26.07 -11.68 -19.96
C GLN A 170 -26.66 -12.48 -21.15
N LYS A 171 -25.82 -13.10 -22.00
CA LYS A 171 -26.29 -14.01 -23.08
C LYS A 171 -26.90 -15.31 -22.57
N PHE A 172 -26.64 -15.67 -21.31
CA PHE A 172 -27.24 -16.81 -20.61
C PHE A 172 -28.32 -16.37 -19.61
N GLU A 173 -28.78 -15.11 -19.68
CA GLU A 173 -29.78 -14.52 -18.77
C GLU A 173 -29.35 -14.52 -17.28
N ILE A 174 -28.04 -14.59 -17.00
CA ILE A 174 -27.48 -14.58 -15.64
C ILE A 174 -27.02 -13.17 -15.28
N TYR A 175 -27.79 -12.50 -14.42
CA TYR A 175 -27.54 -11.12 -13.95
C TYR A 175 -26.67 -11.01 -12.68
N LEU A 176 -26.01 -12.10 -12.26
CA LEU A 176 -25.14 -12.12 -11.08
C LEU A 176 -23.94 -11.16 -11.19
N PHE A 177 -23.51 -10.86 -12.42
CA PHE A 177 -22.38 -9.99 -12.72
C PHE A 177 -22.87 -8.69 -13.35
N TYR A 178 -22.47 -7.56 -12.77
CA TYR A 178 -22.85 -6.22 -13.23
C TYR A 178 -21.62 -5.35 -13.53
N HIS A 179 -21.83 -4.27 -14.29
CA HIS A 179 -20.77 -3.34 -14.65
C HIS A 179 -20.27 -2.58 -13.43
N GLN A 180 -18.94 -2.55 -13.28
CA GLN A 180 -18.26 -1.89 -12.17
C GLN A 180 -17.61 -0.58 -12.63
N ASN A 181 -17.66 0.45 -11.79
CA ASN A 181 -16.99 1.71 -12.08
C ASN A 181 -15.46 1.50 -12.13
N LEU A 182 -14.83 1.93 -13.22
CA LEU A 182 -13.37 1.89 -13.33
C LEU A 182 -12.77 2.91 -12.36
N LEU A 183 -11.77 2.49 -11.58
CA LEU A 183 -11.04 3.39 -10.69
C LEU A 183 -10.25 4.42 -11.53
N VAL A 184 -10.80 5.62 -11.71
CA VAL A 184 -10.18 6.73 -12.46
C VAL A 184 -9.10 7.43 -11.61
N ALA A 185 -8.13 6.65 -11.14
CA ALA A 185 -6.92 7.23 -10.57
C ALA A 185 -6.15 8.00 -11.64
N SER A 186 -5.51 9.11 -11.26
CA SER A 186 -4.62 9.83 -12.15
C SER A 186 -3.55 8.89 -12.74
N ILE A 187 -3.19 9.07 -14.00
CA ILE A 187 -2.26 8.19 -14.74
C ILE A 187 -0.89 8.09 -14.02
N LEU A 188 -0.47 9.15 -13.32
CA LEU A 188 0.84 9.26 -12.66
C LEU A 188 1.09 8.18 -11.58
N PRO A 189 0.21 7.96 -10.57
CA PRO A 189 0.24 6.83 -9.65
C PRO A 189 0.47 5.46 -10.30
N ALA A 190 -0.24 5.17 -11.39
CA ALA A 190 -0.10 3.92 -12.12
C ALA A 190 1.27 3.83 -12.81
N VAL A 191 1.70 4.89 -13.51
CA VAL A 191 3.01 4.95 -14.18
C VAL A 191 4.17 4.79 -13.19
N ILE A 192 4.14 5.46 -12.04
CA ILE A 192 5.19 5.34 -11.02
C ILE A 192 5.20 3.92 -10.41
N THR A 193 4.02 3.38 -10.10
CA THR A 193 3.89 2.00 -9.59
C THR A 193 4.44 0.99 -10.60
N LEU A 194 4.13 1.17 -11.88
CA LEU A 194 4.62 0.35 -12.99
C LEU A 194 6.15 0.43 -13.12
N ALA A 195 6.74 1.63 -13.07
CA ALA A 195 8.19 1.82 -13.11
C ALA A 195 8.90 1.12 -11.94
N VAL A 196 8.36 1.25 -10.71
CA VAL A 196 8.92 0.60 -9.51
C VAL A 196 8.84 -0.93 -9.60
N ILE A 197 7.69 -1.50 -9.99
CA ILE A 197 7.56 -2.97 -10.07
C ILE A 197 8.36 -3.56 -11.24
N ILE A 198 8.51 -2.84 -12.36
CA ILE A 198 9.42 -3.22 -13.46
C ILE A 198 10.88 -3.23 -12.99
N ALA A 199 11.32 -2.19 -12.27
CA ALA A 199 12.69 -2.14 -11.73
C ALA A 199 12.96 -3.31 -10.75
N ILE A 200 12.05 -3.55 -9.79
CA ILE A 200 12.15 -4.67 -8.85
C ILE A 200 12.13 -6.01 -9.60
N GLY A 201 11.26 -6.17 -10.61
CA GLY A 201 11.19 -7.34 -11.47
C GLY A 201 12.47 -7.60 -12.26
N TYR A 202 13.07 -6.56 -12.85
CA TYR A 202 14.36 -6.66 -13.54
C TYR A 202 15.48 -7.11 -12.61
N PHE A 203 15.59 -6.49 -11.42
CA PHE A 203 16.59 -6.88 -10.43
C PHE A 203 16.34 -8.29 -9.88
N ALA A 204 15.09 -8.71 -9.73
CA ALA A 204 14.75 -10.07 -9.35
C ALA A 204 15.13 -11.09 -10.44
N TRP A 205 14.87 -10.77 -11.71
CA TRP A 205 15.26 -11.61 -12.85
C TRP A 205 16.78 -11.79 -12.96
N LYS A 206 17.56 -10.77 -12.59
CA LYS A 206 19.04 -10.80 -12.67
C LYS A 206 19.72 -11.37 -11.41
N HIS A 207 19.24 -11.01 -10.22
CA HIS A 207 19.90 -11.24 -8.92
C HIS A 207 18.98 -11.90 -7.87
N GLY A 208 17.91 -12.57 -8.31
CA GLY A 208 17.04 -13.37 -7.44
C GLY A 208 16.09 -12.52 -6.59
N ARG A 209 16.50 -12.19 -5.37
CA ARG A 209 15.69 -11.46 -4.37
C ARG A 209 16.42 -10.21 -3.87
N LEU A 210 17.05 -9.47 -4.78
CA LEU A 210 17.91 -8.33 -4.45
C LEU A 210 17.19 -7.29 -3.58
N PHE A 211 15.92 -6.98 -3.87
CA PHE A 211 15.13 -6.06 -3.06
C PHE A 211 14.99 -6.55 -1.61
N CYS A 212 14.47 -7.77 -1.40
CA CYS A 212 14.29 -8.34 -0.06
C CYS A 212 15.59 -8.53 0.73
N ASN A 213 16.72 -8.69 0.05
CA ASN A 213 18.00 -8.92 0.70
C ASN A 213 18.75 -7.64 1.03
N THR A 214 18.64 -6.59 0.21
CA THR A 214 19.55 -5.43 0.27
C THR A 214 18.85 -4.09 0.43
N ILE A 215 17.61 -3.94 -0.06
CA ILE A 215 16.87 -2.67 -0.03
C ILE A 215 15.79 -2.68 1.07
N CYS A 216 15.12 -3.81 1.26
CA CYS A 216 13.98 -3.95 2.17
C CYS A 216 14.40 -3.82 3.65
N PRO A 217 13.89 -2.81 4.40
CA PRO A 217 14.21 -2.63 5.81
C PRO A 217 13.62 -3.77 6.66
N VAL A 218 12.38 -4.19 6.38
CA VAL A 218 11.73 -5.35 7.04
C VAL A 218 12.56 -6.64 6.82
N GLY A 219 13.06 -6.85 5.60
CA GLY A 219 13.93 -7.99 5.27
C GLY A 219 15.28 -7.94 5.98
N THR A 220 15.77 -6.75 6.32
CA THR A 220 16.96 -6.54 7.15
C THR A 220 16.67 -6.82 8.63
N LEU A 221 15.58 -6.27 9.19
CA LEU A 221 15.19 -6.42 10.60
C LEU A 221 14.87 -7.86 11.01
N LEU A 222 13.92 -8.51 10.32
CA LEU A 222 13.66 -9.96 10.44
C LEU A 222 14.95 -10.79 10.22
N GLY A 223 15.89 -10.16 9.56
CA GLY A 223 17.14 -10.72 9.17
C GLY A 223 18.28 -10.71 10.16
N GLU A 224 18.23 -9.80 11.11
CA GLU A 224 19.08 -9.81 12.29
C GLU A 224 18.48 -10.76 13.33
N ILE A 225 17.15 -10.77 13.46
CA ILE A 225 16.40 -11.77 14.24
C ILE A 225 16.72 -13.19 13.77
N SER A 226 16.82 -13.44 12.45
CA SER A 226 17.20 -14.76 11.92
C SER A 226 18.64 -15.19 12.20
N ARG A 227 19.49 -14.35 12.82
CA ARG A 227 20.79 -14.81 13.38
C ARG A 227 20.59 -15.72 14.58
N PHE A 228 19.53 -15.51 15.35
CA PHE A 228 19.19 -16.30 16.53
C PHE A 228 18.25 -17.47 16.22
N SER A 229 17.96 -17.75 14.94
CA SER A 229 16.97 -18.76 14.59
C SER A 229 17.37 -20.17 15.04
N PHE A 230 16.41 -20.93 15.58
CA PHE A 230 16.65 -22.28 16.05
C PHE A 230 17.05 -23.19 14.90
N PHE A 231 16.25 -23.30 13.84
CA PHE A 231 16.60 -24.06 12.64
C PHE A 231 17.39 -23.19 11.65
N LYS A 232 18.54 -23.71 11.20
CA LYS A 232 19.41 -23.08 10.20
C LYS A 232 19.82 -24.11 9.13
N VAL A 233 19.97 -23.64 7.89
CA VAL A 233 20.54 -24.46 6.80
C VAL A 233 22.05 -24.54 7.00
N GLN A 234 22.57 -25.75 7.22
CA GLN A 234 23.99 -26.02 7.42
C GLN A 234 24.50 -27.02 6.38
N PHE A 235 25.77 -26.87 5.99
CA PHE A 235 26.49 -27.85 5.19
C PHE A 235 27.02 -28.99 6.05
N ASP A 236 26.98 -30.20 5.50
CA ASP A 236 27.87 -31.27 5.93
C ASP A 236 29.11 -31.26 5.03
N LYS A 237 30.29 -30.99 5.63
CA LYS A 237 31.55 -30.85 4.89
C LYS A 237 32.01 -32.18 4.29
N ASN A 238 31.68 -33.30 4.93
CA ASN A 238 32.15 -34.63 4.57
C ASN A 238 31.38 -35.20 3.37
N VAL A 239 30.12 -34.77 3.21
CA VAL A 239 29.21 -35.26 2.15
C VAL A 239 29.19 -34.32 0.92
N CYS A 240 29.69 -33.08 1.04
CA CYS A 240 29.52 -32.06 0.00
C CYS A 240 30.58 -32.11 -1.11
N THR A 241 30.19 -32.63 -2.28
CA THR A 241 30.98 -32.71 -3.53
C THR A 241 31.21 -31.36 -4.26
N ARG A 242 30.92 -30.21 -3.61
CA ARG A 242 31.04 -28.84 -4.18
C ARG A 242 30.40 -28.59 -5.56
N CYS A 243 29.44 -29.42 -5.98
CA CYS A 243 28.87 -29.47 -7.35
C CYS A 243 28.10 -28.22 -7.87
N GLY A 244 28.16 -27.06 -7.21
CA GLY A 244 27.55 -25.80 -7.67
C GLY A 244 26.02 -25.67 -7.52
N ARG A 245 25.29 -26.80 -7.58
CA ARG A 245 23.82 -26.83 -7.75
C ARG A 245 23.04 -26.05 -6.70
N CYS A 246 23.46 -26.08 -5.43
CA CYS A 246 22.78 -25.40 -4.33
C CYS A 246 22.86 -23.87 -4.40
N ALA A 247 24.04 -23.31 -4.72
CA ALA A 247 24.21 -21.87 -4.95
C ALA A 247 23.47 -21.42 -6.21
N GLY A 248 23.51 -22.22 -7.28
CA GLY A 248 22.81 -21.92 -8.53
C GLY A 248 21.30 -21.79 -8.42
N VAL A 249 20.65 -22.42 -7.43
CA VAL A 249 19.20 -22.26 -7.14
C VAL A 249 18.90 -21.31 -5.98
N CYS A 250 19.93 -20.71 -5.38
CA CYS A 250 19.80 -19.82 -4.24
C CYS A 250 19.29 -18.44 -4.67
N LYS A 251 17.97 -18.24 -4.53
CA LYS A 251 17.29 -16.95 -4.79
C LYS A 251 17.87 -15.77 -4.00
N SER A 252 18.62 -16.02 -2.92
CA SER A 252 19.25 -14.97 -2.10
C SER A 252 20.75 -14.81 -2.31
N GLU A 253 21.35 -15.55 -3.26
CA GLU A 253 22.77 -15.45 -3.62
C GLU A 253 23.73 -15.59 -2.41
N CYS A 254 23.29 -16.35 -1.40
CA CYS A 254 23.82 -16.37 -0.03
C CYS A 254 24.58 -17.64 0.37
N ILE A 255 24.82 -18.55 -0.58
CA ILE A 255 25.53 -19.80 -0.36
C ILE A 255 26.95 -19.67 -0.94
N ASP A 256 27.96 -19.70 -0.09
CA ASP A 256 29.37 -19.75 -0.51
C ASP A 256 29.87 -21.21 -0.45
N ILE A 257 30.05 -21.79 -1.63
CA ILE A 257 30.51 -23.17 -1.80
C ILE A 257 32.00 -23.31 -1.49
N LYS A 258 32.81 -22.24 -1.61
CA LYS A 258 34.25 -22.31 -1.32
C LYS A 258 34.49 -22.50 0.18
N ASN A 259 33.70 -21.82 1.00
CA ASN A 259 33.83 -21.80 2.45
C ASN A 259 32.86 -22.74 3.19
N TYR A 260 31.98 -23.45 2.47
CA TYR A 260 30.87 -24.23 3.03
C TYR A 260 29.96 -23.43 3.97
N THR A 261 29.72 -22.15 3.67
CA THR A 261 28.89 -21.27 4.49
C THR A 261 27.58 -20.91 3.81
N VAL A 262 26.54 -20.74 4.63
CA VAL A 262 25.26 -20.15 4.22
C VAL A 262 25.06 -18.92 5.08
N ASP A 263 24.95 -17.77 4.44
CA ASP A 263 24.67 -16.51 5.12
C ASP A 263 23.20 -16.48 5.56
N THR A 264 22.98 -16.81 6.84
CA THR A 264 21.66 -16.74 7.50
C THR A 264 21.12 -15.31 7.54
N THR A 265 21.99 -14.30 7.37
CA THR A 265 21.59 -12.88 7.20
C THR A 265 21.18 -12.52 5.76
N ARG A 266 20.88 -13.54 4.94
CA ARG A 266 20.17 -13.43 3.65
C ARG A 266 19.26 -14.60 3.34
N CYS A 267 19.42 -15.74 4.03
CA CYS A 267 18.62 -16.92 3.78
C CYS A 267 17.14 -16.67 4.08
N VAL A 268 16.30 -16.80 3.06
CA VAL A 268 14.82 -16.69 3.15
C VAL A 268 14.13 -18.03 3.40
N SER A 269 14.87 -19.03 3.91
CA SER A 269 14.38 -20.39 4.23
C SER A 269 13.50 -21.06 3.15
N CYS A 270 13.76 -20.79 1.87
CA CYS A 270 12.92 -21.28 0.76
C CYS A 270 13.13 -22.76 0.36
N PHE A 271 13.99 -23.49 1.07
CA PHE A 271 14.32 -24.92 0.91
C PHE A 271 14.79 -25.39 -0.49
N ASN A 272 14.99 -24.48 -1.45
CA ASN A 272 15.47 -24.81 -2.80
C ASN A 272 16.80 -25.57 -2.82
N CYS A 273 17.75 -25.18 -1.98
CA CYS A 273 19.08 -25.81 -1.88
C CYS A 273 19.00 -27.24 -1.34
N LEU A 274 18.13 -27.49 -0.36
CA LEU A 274 17.88 -28.82 0.21
C LEU A 274 17.24 -29.76 -0.83
N ALA A 275 16.27 -29.25 -1.58
CA ALA A 275 15.51 -30.05 -2.55
C ALA A 275 16.28 -30.40 -3.86
N ILE A 276 17.41 -29.73 -4.15
CA ILE A 276 18.22 -29.96 -5.36
C ILE A 276 19.52 -30.72 -5.10
N CYS A 277 19.94 -30.86 -3.84
CA CYS A 277 21.20 -31.51 -3.48
C CYS A 277 21.07 -33.03 -3.68
N PRO A 278 21.86 -33.66 -4.57
CA PRO A 278 21.82 -35.12 -4.77
C PRO A 278 22.31 -35.85 -3.51
N GLU A 279 23.48 -35.46 -2.99
CA GLU A 279 24.13 -36.09 -1.83
C GLU A 279 23.45 -35.76 -0.49
N THR A 280 22.39 -34.94 -0.47
CA THR A 280 21.76 -34.41 0.76
C THR A 280 22.70 -33.69 1.75
N ALA A 281 23.86 -33.22 1.27
CA ALA A 281 24.90 -32.54 2.05
C ALA A 281 24.51 -31.16 2.66
N LEU A 282 23.24 -30.78 2.57
CA LEU A 282 22.65 -29.62 3.25
C LEU A 282 21.46 -30.11 4.07
N SER A 283 21.40 -29.72 5.35
CA SER A 283 20.33 -30.11 6.27
C SER A 283 19.86 -28.92 7.10
N LEU A 284 18.63 -29.00 7.61
CA LEU A 284 18.14 -28.10 8.66
C LEU A 284 18.63 -28.67 9.99
N ARG A 285 19.53 -27.97 10.66
CA ARG A 285 20.05 -28.36 11.97
C ARG A 285 19.67 -27.31 13.03
N PRO A 286 19.40 -27.72 14.28
CA PRO A 286 19.23 -26.77 15.37
C PRO A 286 20.54 -26.02 15.62
N HIS A 287 20.44 -24.79 16.12
CA HIS A 287 21.59 -23.98 16.46
C HIS A 287 22.29 -24.53 17.70
N LYS A 288 23.26 -25.43 17.49
CA LYS A 288 24.30 -25.64 18.49
C LYS A 288 25.11 -24.35 18.61
N ASN A 289 25.25 -23.85 19.83
CA ASN A 289 26.34 -22.92 20.18
C ASN A 289 27.64 -23.70 19.99
N ILE A 290 28.31 -23.48 18.86
CA ILE A 290 29.71 -23.89 18.72
C ILE A 290 30.51 -22.87 19.51
N THR A 291 30.72 -23.17 20.78
CA THR A 291 31.78 -22.57 21.59
C THR A 291 33.09 -22.86 20.87
N GLN A 292 33.59 -21.90 20.10
CA GLN A 292 34.87 -22.04 19.43
C GLN A 292 35.97 -21.95 20.49
N ASN A 293 36.45 -23.12 20.95
CA ASN A 293 37.65 -23.19 21.76
C ASN A 293 38.81 -22.56 20.98
N LYS A 294 39.37 -21.49 21.55
CA LYS A 294 40.63 -20.88 21.11
C LYS A 294 41.79 -21.82 21.42
N THR A 295 42.39 -22.42 20.39
CA THR A 295 43.77 -22.94 20.33
C THR A 295 43.96 -23.54 18.92
N SER A 296 45.02 -23.33 18.14
CA SER A 296 46.32 -22.71 18.45
C SER A 296 46.84 -21.85 17.30
N LYS A 297 47.71 -20.91 17.69
CA LYS A 297 48.72 -20.22 16.89
C LYS A 297 49.39 -21.12 15.83
N GLU A 298 49.73 -20.51 14.70
CA GLU A 298 51.11 -20.53 14.21
C GLU A 298 51.45 -19.17 13.56
N LYS A 299 52.69 -18.72 13.71
CA LYS A 299 53.17 -17.41 13.22
C LYS A 299 53.90 -17.61 11.89
N GLY A 300 53.66 -16.71 10.94
CA GLY A 300 54.43 -16.60 9.70
C GLY A 300 54.37 -15.16 9.19
N GLU A 301 55.38 -14.37 9.56
CA GLU A 301 55.75 -13.11 8.89
C GLU A 301 56.37 -13.45 7.51
N GLN A 302 56.53 -12.56 6.51
CA GLN A 302 56.47 -11.09 6.46
C GLN A 302 56.33 -10.62 4.98
N GLN A 303 56.24 -9.29 4.76
CA GLN A 303 56.47 -8.56 3.48
C GLN A 303 55.41 -8.85 2.37
N ASP A 304 54.95 -7.92 1.53
CA ASP A 304 55.21 -6.48 1.31
C ASP A 304 54.00 -5.90 0.51
N LYS A 305 53.72 -4.59 0.37
CA LYS A 305 54.34 -3.33 0.83
C LYS A 305 53.22 -2.24 0.89
N LEU A 306 53.49 -1.07 1.46
CA LEU A 306 52.72 0.17 1.22
C LEU A 306 53.61 1.17 0.44
N ALA A 307 53.04 1.92 -0.51
CA ALA A 307 53.37 3.34 -0.76
C ALA A 307 52.49 3.98 -1.86
N HIS A 308 51.83 5.10 -1.53
CA HIS A 308 51.31 6.15 -2.43
C HIS A 308 50.32 5.75 -3.56
N ASP A 309 49.47 6.64 -4.08
CA ASP A 309 49.50 8.11 -4.02
C ASP A 309 48.13 8.73 -3.69
N SER A 310 48.20 9.91 -3.09
CA SER A 310 47.13 10.87 -2.94
C SER A 310 46.68 11.46 -4.30
N ASN A 311 45.43 11.21 -4.67
CA ASN A 311 44.73 12.16 -5.55
C ASN A 311 43.27 12.34 -5.12
N ARG A 312 43.09 12.96 -3.95
CA ARG A 312 41.79 13.46 -3.48
C ARG A 312 41.40 14.72 -4.26
N ARG A 313 41.11 14.58 -5.54
CA ARG A 313 40.34 15.53 -6.35
C ARG A 313 39.27 14.77 -7.13
N LYS A 314 38.03 15.28 -7.08
CA LYS A 314 36.81 14.75 -7.73
C LYS A 314 36.17 13.49 -7.09
N LEU A 315 35.53 13.65 -5.93
CA LEU A 315 34.10 13.26 -5.79
C LEU A 315 33.34 13.93 -4.62
N LEU A 316 33.77 15.11 -4.17
CA LEU A 316 32.86 16.04 -3.48
C LEU A 316 32.20 16.93 -4.55
N ILE A 317 31.10 16.43 -5.11
CA ILE A 317 29.91 17.10 -5.69
C ILE A 317 29.01 15.93 -6.12
N ALA A 318 28.41 15.29 -5.12
CA ALA A 318 27.25 14.39 -5.27
C ALA A 318 26.06 14.96 -4.45
N GLY A 319 26.05 16.29 -4.35
CA GLY A 319 25.15 17.13 -3.54
C GLY A 319 24.60 18.30 -4.36
N LEU A 320 24.27 18.05 -5.61
CA LEU A 320 23.33 18.83 -6.41
C LEU A 320 22.19 17.85 -6.72
N VAL A 321 21.19 17.77 -5.84
CA VAL A 321 19.92 18.48 -6.04
C VAL A 321 19.41 18.23 -7.46
N MET A 322 18.52 17.25 -7.71
CA MET A 322 17.07 17.44 -7.59
C MET A 322 16.54 18.75 -8.22
N LEU A 323 17.19 19.26 -9.28
CA LEU A 323 16.84 20.47 -10.02
C LEU A 323 16.71 20.25 -11.54
N CYS A 324 16.11 19.11 -11.93
CA CYS A 324 15.46 18.97 -13.25
C CYS A 324 13.94 18.77 -13.10
N GLY A 325 13.37 19.26 -12.00
CA GLY A 325 11.97 19.08 -11.61
C GLY A 325 11.22 20.38 -11.38
N ASN A 326 11.41 21.42 -12.22
CA ASN A 326 10.52 22.59 -12.21
C ASN A 326 10.56 23.48 -13.48
N ARG A 327 10.29 22.90 -14.68
CA ARG A 327 9.88 23.69 -15.88
C ARG A 327 8.85 23.02 -16.82
N ILE A 328 8.09 22.04 -16.33
CA ILE A 328 6.94 21.46 -17.08
C ILE A 328 5.59 21.71 -16.35
N TYR A 329 5.58 21.89 -15.02
CA TYR A 329 4.35 22.17 -14.25
C TYR A 329 4.11 23.65 -13.91
N ALA A 330 4.84 24.58 -14.53
CA ALA A 330 4.67 26.03 -14.33
C ALA A 330 4.01 26.76 -15.52
N LEU A 331 3.63 26.04 -16.59
CA LEU A 331 3.04 26.62 -17.81
C LEU A 331 1.80 25.86 -18.31
N LYS A 332 0.92 25.45 -17.39
CA LYS A 332 -0.52 25.42 -17.67
C LYS A 332 -1.22 26.52 -16.86
N LYS A 333 -0.83 27.77 -17.13
CA LYS A 333 -1.77 28.90 -16.99
C LYS A 333 -2.81 28.65 -18.07
N GLU A 334 -3.86 27.90 -17.72
CA GLU A 334 -4.99 27.67 -18.61
C GLU A 334 -5.49 29.03 -19.05
N LYS A 335 -5.36 29.30 -20.36
CA LYS A 335 -6.04 30.44 -20.95
C LYS A 335 -7.52 30.14 -20.80
N LEU A 336 -8.19 30.85 -19.88
CA LEU A 336 -9.62 30.75 -19.70
C LEU A 336 -10.31 30.81 -21.07
N PRO A 337 -11.29 29.95 -21.35
CA PRO A 337 -12.26 30.21 -22.39
C PRO A 337 -12.83 31.62 -22.18
N GLU A 338 -12.94 32.41 -23.25
CA GLU A 338 -13.35 33.82 -23.18
C GLU A 338 -14.67 34.02 -22.42
N GLN A 339 -15.56 33.02 -22.51
CA GLN A 339 -16.87 32.95 -21.87
C GLN A 339 -16.82 32.79 -20.33
N GLN A 340 -15.71 32.33 -19.74
CA GLN A 340 -15.63 31.98 -18.31
C GLN A 340 -14.95 33.04 -17.42
N LYS A 341 -14.61 34.22 -17.97
CA LYS A 341 -13.89 35.29 -17.23
C LYS A 341 -14.62 35.82 -15.97
N HIS A 342 -15.90 35.53 -15.81
CA HIS A 342 -16.72 35.96 -14.67
C HIS A 342 -16.78 34.93 -13.51
N LEU A 343 -16.29 33.70 -13.72
CA LEU A 343 -16.35 32.63 -12.72
C LEU A 343 -15.23 32.77 -11.68
N VAL A 344 -15.57 32.55 -10.41
CA VAL A 344 -14.66 32.62 -9.27
C VAL A 344 -14.07 31.23 -9.00
N ARG A 345 -12.74 31.10 -9.06
CA ARG A 345 -12.07 29.81 -8.79
C ARG A 345 -12.31 29.35 -7.35
N ASN A 346 -12.63 28.06 -7.16
CA ASN A 346 -12.79 27.48 -5.81
C ASN A 346 -11.48 27.58 -5.02
N LYS A 347 -11.56 28.03 -3.75
CA LYS A 347 -10.42 28.12 -2.84
C LYS A 347 -10.52 27.03 -1.77
N LYS A 348 -10.01 25.84 -2.09
CA LYS A 348 -9.83 24.75 -1.11
C LYS A 348 -8.58 25.09 -0.27
N ASP A 349 -8.77 25.46 1.00
CA ASP A 349 -7.67 25.75 1.94
C ASP A 349 -6.99 24.45 2.40
N HIS A 350 -7.78 23.38 2.54
CA HIS A 350 -7.30 22.04 2.85
C HIS A 350 -7.99 20.98 1.97
N PRO A 351 -7.28 19.89 1.61
CA PRO A 351 -7.93 18.70 1.03
C PRO A 351 -8.80 17.99 2.05
N VAL A 352 -9.77 17.21 1.57
CA VAL A 352 -10.69 16.48 2.44
C VAL A 352 -10.15 15.08 2.71
N ALA A 353 -9.76 14.83 3.97
CA ALA A 353 -9.26 13.54 4.43
C ALA A 353 -10.41 12.56 4.76
N PRO A 354 -10.20 11.23 4.66
CA PRO A 354 -11.24 10.23 4.92
C PRO A 354 -11.81 10.30 6.35
N PRO A 355 -13.07 9.90 6.59
CA PRO A 355 -13.66 9.95 7.93
C PRO A 355 -12.90 9.00 8.87
N GLY A 356 -12.51 9.49 10.05
CA GLY A 356 -11.66 8.72 10.98
C GLY A 356 -10.16 9.02 10.84
N ALA A 357 -9.75 9.93 9.95
CA ALA A 357 -8.37 10.43 9.87
C ALA A 357 -7.96 11.28 11.10
N ILE A 358 -8.94 11.88 11.80
CA ILE A 358 -8.82 12.83 12.92
C ILE A 358 -8.20 14.18 12.52
N SER A 359 -7.01 14.19 11.92
CA SER A 359 -6.38 15.39 11.38
C SER A 359 -5.48 15.07 10.21
N ILE A 360 -5.34 16.02 9.28
CA ILE A 360 -4.46 15.86 8.10
C ILE A 360 -3.03 15.57 8.53
N LYS A 361 -2.53 16.22 9.60
CA LYS A 361 -1.20 15.97 10.13
C LYS A 361 -1.03 14.51 10.60
N ARG A 362 -1.88 14.04 11.53
CA ARG A 362 -1.83 12.66 12.04
C ARG A 362 -1.96 11.63 10.91
N PHE A 363 -2.86 11.88 9.96
CA PHE A 363 -3.07 11.02 8.81
C PHE A 363 -1.81 10.92 7.95
N ASN A 364 -1.19 12.05 7.62
CA ASN A 364 0.04 12.09 6.84
C ASN A 364 1.20 11.40 7.55
N ASP A 365 1.27 11.51 8.87
CA ASP A 365 2.35 10.94 9.67
C ASP A 365 2.30 9.39 9.73
N ILE A 366 1.09 8.80 9.72
CA ILE A 366 0.85 7.35 9.93
C ILE A 366 0.56 6.59 8.61
N CYS A 367 -0.01 7.24 7.59
CA CYS A 367 -0.48 6.54 6.39
C CYS A 367 0.67 6.15 5.43
N THR A 368 0.85 4.85 5.19
CA THR A 368 1.90 4.33 4.29
C THR A 368 1.51 4.29 2.80
N GLY A 369 0.40 4.94 2.41
CA GLY A 369 -0.06 4.93 1.01
C GLY A 369 -0.33 3.52 0.44
N CYS A 370 -0.65 2.53 1.30
CA CYS A 370 -0.86 1.14 0.86
C CYS A 370 -2.05 0.97 -0.11
N SER A 371 -2.95 1.95 -0.18
CA SER A 371 -4.08 2.00 -1.12
C SER A 371 -5.15 0.92 -0.92
N LEU A 372 -5.17 0.21 0.21
CA LEU A 372 -6.23 -0.77 0.51
C LEU A 372 -7.61 -0.11 0.68
N CYS A 373 -7.69 1.03 1.38
CA CYS A 373 -8.93 1.80 1.48
C CYS A 373 -9.39 2.42 0.14
N ILE A 374 -8.45 2.73 -0.78
CA ILE A 374 -8.75 3.14 -2.16
C ILE A 374 -9.34 1.94 -2.93
N ALA A 375 -8.74 0.76 -2.79
CA ALA A 375 -9.24 -0.46 -3.42
C ALA A 375 -10.61 -0.91 -2.89
N ALA A 376 -10.89 -0.70 -1.59
CA ALA A 376 -12.14 -1.12 -0.94
C ALA A 376 -13.27 -0.09 -1.03
N CYS A 377 -13.04 1.13 -1.53
CA CYS A 377 -14.03 2.20 -1.60
C CYS A 377 -15.10 1.89 -2.66
N PRO A 378 -16.38 1.67 -2.30
CA PRO A 378 -17.43 1.32 -3.26
C PRO A 378 -17.66 2.41 -4.30
N THR A 379 -17.65 3.67 -3.86
CA THR A 379 -17.90 4.83 -4.72
C THR A 379 -16.68 5.30 -5.51
N GLY A 380 -15.48 4.79 -5.20
CA GLY A 380 -14.24 5.25 -5.84
C GLY A 380 -13.83 6.70 -5.55
N VAL A 381 -14.49 7.40 -4.62
CA VAL A 381 -14.14 8.80 -4.25
C VAL A 381 -12.73 8.94 -3.64
N LEU A 382 -12.18 7.86 -3.06
CA LEU A 382 -10.83 7.87 -2.51
C LEU A 382 -9.80 7.74 -3.63
N GLN A 383 -9.05 8.82 -3.88
CA GLN A 383 -8.00 8.88 -4.90
C GLN A 383 -6.62 9.16 -4.29
N PRO A 384 -5.52 8.69 -4.90
CA PRO A 384 -4.16 9.01 -4.45
C PRO A 384 -3.84 10.49 -4.65
N ALA A 385 -3.49 11.17 -3.57
CA ALA A 385 -2.97 12.53 -3.63
C ALA A 385 -1.62 12.59 -4.37
N LEU A 386 -1.44 13.61 -5.21
CA LEU A 386 -0.21 13.96 -5.91
C LEU A 386 0.46 15.19 -5.29
N THR A 387 -0.34 16.20 -4.92
CA THR A 387 0.14 17.49 -4.39
C THR A 387 -0.76 18.07 -3.30
N GLU A 388 -1.93 17.48 -3.07
CA GLU A 388 -3.02 17.98 -2.23
C GLU A 388 -2.61 18.06 -0.75
N TYR A 389 -1.90 17.03 -0.27
CA TYR A 389 -1.27 16.99 1.05
C TYR A 389 0.19 17.50 1.05
N GLY A 390 0.65 18.09 -0.05
CA GLY A 390 2.07 18.36 -0.29
C GLY A 390 2.91 17.08 -0.45
N LEU A 391 4.24 17.24 -0.44
CA LEU A 391 5.18 16.13 -0.63
C LEU A 391 5.06 15.02 0.42
N THR A 392 4.66 15.38 1.65
CA THR A 392 4.52 14.46 2.80
C THR A 392 3.30 13.54 2.71
N GLY A 393 2.31 13.82 1.86
CA GLY A 393 1.17 12.94 1.64
C GLY A 393 1.08 12.36 0.23
N PHE A 394 2.20 12.29 -0.49
CA PHE A 394 2.25 11.71 -1.83
C PHE A 394 1.77 10.25 -1.84
N MET A 395 0.81 9.93 -2.70
CA MET A 395 0.07 8.66 -2.82
C MET A 395 -0.73 8.25 -1.57
N GLN A 396 -1.02 9.16 -0.64
CA GLN A 396 -1.98 8.91 0.42
C GLN A 396 -3.42 9.19 -0.07
N PRO A 397 -4.45 8.52 0.48
CA PRO A 397 -5.85 8.73 0.08
C PRO A 397 -6.37 10.12 0.44
N HIS A 398 -7.00 10.80 -0.52
CA HIS A 398 -7.85 11.96 -0.30
C HIS A 398 -9.22 11.75 -0.97
N MET A 399 -10.23 12.49 -0.54
CA MET A 399 -11.54 12.50 -1.20
C MET A 399 -11.50 13.42 -2.42
N ASP A 400 -11.74 12.85 -3.61
CA ASP A 400 -11.78 13.56 -4.89
C ASP A 400 -13.21 13.63 -5.43
N TYR A 401 -13.87 14.76 -5.19
CA TYR A 401 -15.26 15.02 -5.58
C TYR A 401 -15.48 15.29 -7.07
N SER A 402 -14.42 15.25 -7.89
CA SER A 402 -14.56 15.18 -9.35
C SER A 402 -14.95 13.77 -9.81
N THR A 403 -14.62 12.73 -9.03
CA THR A 403 -14.84 11.31 -9.39
C THR A 403 -16.16 10.75 -8.85
N TYR A 404 -16.45 10.96 -7.56
CA TYR A 404 -17.70 10.61 -6.89
C TYR A 404 -17.75 11.29 -5.51
N PHE A 405 -18.74 11.01 -4.68
CA PHE A 405 -18.83 11.46 -3.28
C PHE A 405 -18.64 10.34 -2.23
N CYS A 406 -18.48 10.72 -0.96
CA CYS A 406 -18.47 9.78 0.16
C CYS A 406 -19.92 9.40 0.50
N ASN A 407 -20.30 8.14 0.26
CA ASN A 407 -21.63 7.62 0.63
C ASN A 407 -21.89 7.82 2.14
N TYR A 408 -23.08 8.27 2.51
CA TYR A 408 -23.46 8.55 3.91
C TYR A 408 -23.42 7.29 4.76
N ASP A 409 -23.98 6.20 4.25
CA ASP A 409 -24.15 4.92 4.96
C ASP A 409 -23.01 3.93 4.70
N CYS A 410 -21.77 4.44 4.73
CA CYS A 410 -20.56 3.64 4.53
C CYS A 410 -19.39 4.12 5.41
N ASN A 411 -18.82 3.21 6.19
CA ASN A 411 -17.65 3.39 7.07
C ASN A 411 -16.43 2.50 6.67
N LYS A 412 -16.60 1.61 5.67
CA LYS A 412 -15.65 0.56 5.20
C LYS A 412 -14.18 0.99 5.11
N CYS A 413 -13.89 2.24 4.75
CA CYS A 413 -12.51 2.73 4.63
C CYS A 413 -11.71 2.74 5.95
N GLY A 414 -12.36 2.87 7.10
CA GLY A 414 -11.74 2.74 8.43
C GLY A 414 -11.55 1.29 8.85
N GLU A 415 -12.52 0.43 8.53
CA GLU A 415 -12.52 -1.00 8.85
C GLU A 415 -11.45 -1.80 8.08
N VAL A 416 -11.00 -1.32 6.92
CA VAL A 416 -9.92 -1.95 6.13
C VAL A 416 -8.54 -1.33 6.35
N CYS A 417 -8.36 -0.39 7.30
CA CYS A 417 -7.11 0.37 7.42
C CYS A 417 -6.09 -0.33 8.34
N PRO A 418 -5.07 -1.04 7.80
CA PRO A 418 -4.24 -1.94 8.61
C PRO A 418 -3.15 -1.21 9.40
N THR A 419 -3.09 0.11 9.33
CA THR A 419 -2.15 0.96 10.09
C THR A 419 -2.83 1.84 11.13
N GLY A 420 -4.17 1.88 11.18
CA GLY A 420 -4.92 2.81 12.02
C GLY A 420 -4.80 4.29 11.61
N ALA A 421 -4.32 4.58 10.38
CA ALA A 421 -4.30 5.96 9.86
C ALA A 421 -5.71 6.54 9.71
N ILE A 422 -6.63 5.72 9.20
CA ILE A 422 -8.08 5.90 9.31
C ILE A 422 -8.52 5.00 10.47
N LEU A 423 -9.18 5.55 11.49
CA LEU A 423 -9.76 4.74 12.56
C LEU A 423 -11.08 4.11 12.10
N PRO A 424 -11.40 2.88 12.55
CA PRO A 424 -12.74 2.34 12.41
C PRO A 424 -13.69 3.18 13.26
N LEU A 425 -14.74 3.72 12.62
CA LEU A 425 -15.82 4.46 13.26
C LEU A 425 -17.11 3.66 13.15
N ALA A 426 -17.95 3.70 14.18
CA ALA A 426 -19.32 3.23 14.06
C ALA A 426 -20.07 4.08 13.02
N LEU A 427 -21.13 3.52 12.41
CA LEU A 427 -21.82 4.21 11.31
C LEU A 427 -22.39 5.58 11.76
N GLU A 428 -23.00 5.62 12.94
CA GLU A 428 -23.53 6.84 13.58
C GLU A 428 -22.44 7.89 13.84
N GLU A 429 -21.27 7.48 14.34
CA GLU A 429 -20.13 8.38 14.55
C GLU A 429 -19.62 8.96 13.23
N LYS A 430 -19.54 8.11 12.21
CA LYS A 430 -19.12 8.49 10.87
C LYS A 430 -20.13 9.42 10.20
N GLN A 431 -21.42 9.20 10.40
CA GLN A 431 -22.52 10.06 9.93
C GLN A 431 -22.49 11.45 10.58
N LEU A 432 -21.86 11.61 11.76
CA LEU A 432 -21.63 12.89 12.44
C LEU A 432 -20.21 13.44 12.27
N THR A 433 -19.31 12.74 11.56
CA THR A 433 -17.91 13.16 11.38
C THR A 433 -17.78 14.21 10.27
N GLN A 434 -17.51 15.46 10.65
CA GLN A 434 -17.32 16.57 9.74
C GLN A 434 -15.87 16.62 9.21
N MET A 435 -15.69 16.05 8.03
CA MET A 435 -14.42 16.03 7.29
C MET A 435 -14.09 17.39 6.65
N GLY A 436 -15.13 18.18 6.36
CA GLY A 436 -15.05 19.50 5.74
C GLY A 436 -16.40 20.19 5.73
N LYS A 437 -16.47 21.39 5.14
CA LYS A 437 -17.69 22.20 5.06
C LYS A 437 -17.98 22.57 3.62
N ALA A 438 -19.23 22.45 3.20
CA ALA A 438 -19.66 22.95 1.90
C ALA A 438 -19.66 24.48 1.89
N VAL A 439 -19.23 25.06 0.77
CA VAL A 439 -19.09 26.49 0.52
C VAL A 439 -19.79 26.80 -0.79
N PHE A 440 -20.80 27.66 -0.75
CA PHE A 440 -21.54 28.11 -1.93
C PHE A 440 -20.92 29.38 -2.51
N VAL A 441 -20.67 29.37 -3.83
CA VAL A 441 -20.13 30.49 -4.61
C VAL A 441 -21.22 30.96 -5.58
N ARG A 442 -21.96 31.98 -5.18
CA ARG A 442 -23.14 32.48 -5.91
C ARG A 442 -22.82 32.83 -7.37
N GLN A 443 -21.68 33.47 -7.62
CA GLN A 443 -21.24 33.92 -8.95
C GLN A 443 -21.09 32.79 -9.97
N ASN A 444 -20.93 31.55 -9.51
CA ASN A 444 -20.72 30.39 -10.36
C ASN A 444 -22.00 29.57 -10.58
N CYS A 445 -23.10 29.90 -9.90
CA CYS A 445 -24.31 29.09 -9.92
C CYS A 445 -25.09 29.28 -11.23
N VAL A 446 -25.44 28.20 -11.93
CA VAL A 446 -26.25 28.25 -13.18
C VAL A 446 -27.62 28.91 -12.99
N VAL A 447 -28.18 28.89 -11.78
CA VAL A 447 -29.40 29.64 -11.44
C VAL A 447 -29.15 31.16 -11.43
N TYR A 448 -27.95 31.57 -11.04
CA TYR A 448 -27.53 32.97 -10.96
C TYR A 448 -26.98 33.50 -12.30
N THR A 449 -26.22 32.69 -13.05
CA THR A 449 -25.61 33.09 -14.32
C THR A 449 -26.57 32.93 -15.50
N ASP A 450 -27.32 31.83 -15.55
CA ASP A 450 -28.07 31.40 -16.74
C ASP A 450 -29.60 31.51 -16.53
N GLY A 451 -30.06 31.85 -15.32
CA GLY A 451 -31.48 31.97 -14.97
C GLY A 451 -32.24 30.62 -14.96
N THR A 452 -31.53 29.50 -14.89
CA THR A 452 -32.13 28.16 -14.98
C THR A 452 -32.60 27.63 -13.63
N VAL A 453 -33.57 26.70 -13.62
CA VAL A 453 -33.98 26.00 -12.39
C VAL A 453 -33.03 24.83 -12.14
N CYS A 454 -32.32 24.83 -11.00
CA CYS A 454 -31.40 23.74 -10.63
C CYS A 454 -31.43 23.50 -9.10
N GLY A 455 -31.77 22.27 -8.69
CA GLY A 455 -31.87 21.85 -7.28
C GLY A 455 -30.86 20.77 -6.84
N ALA A 456 -30.07 20.22 -7.77
CA ALA A 456 -29.29 18.99 -7.59
C ALA A 456 -28.45 18.92 -6.30
N CYS A 457 -27.80 20.03 -5.92
CA CYS A 457 -26.97 20.07 -4.71
C CYS A 457 -27.74 19.93 -3.38
N SER A 458 -29.03 20.24 -3.36
CA SER A 458 -29.93 20.08 -2.21
C SER A 458 -30.62 18.71 -2.23
N GLU A 459 -31.02 18.25 -3.43
CA GLU A 459 -31.63 16.93 -3.65
C GLU A 459 -30.70 15.80 -3.21
N HIS A 460 -29.44 15.84 -3.65
CA HIS A 460 -28.42 14.85 -3.28
C HIS A 460 -27.82 15.05 -1.86
N CYS A 461 -28.23 16.05 -1.09
CA CYS A 461 -27.68 16.28 0.25
C CYS A 461 -28.32 15.31 1.28
N PRO A 462 -27.57 14.35 1.87
CA PRO A 462 -28.15 13.38 2.80
C PRO A 462 -28.51 14.02 4.14
N THR A 463 -27.65 14.89 4.68
CA THR A 463 -27.89 15.57 5.98
C THR A 463 -28.78 16.81 5.88
N LYS A 464 -29.35 17.10 4.69
CA LYS A 464 -30.12 18.32 4.38
C LYS A 464 -29.43 19.66 4.74
N ALA A 465 -28.11 19.63 4.91
CA ALA A 465 -27.26 20.81 5.10
C ALA A 465 -27.30 21.81 3.93
N VAL A 466 -27.79 21.41 2.75
CA VAL A 466 -28.00 22.29 1.60
C VAL A 466 -29.50 22.40 1.33
N SER A 467 -30.07 23.58 1.48
CA SER A 467 -31.51 23.88 1.31
C SER A 467 -31.73 24.96 0.25
N MET A 468 -32.80 24.85 -0.54
CA MET A 468 -33.09 25.81 -1.61
C MET A 468 -33.95 26.98 -1.10
N VAL A 469 -33.35 28.16 -0.99
CA VAL A 469 -34.03 29.39 -0.52
C VAL A 469 -34.52 30.25 -1.70
N PRO A 470 -35.62 31.02 -1.55
CA PRO A 470 -36.13 31.90 -2.59
C PRO A 470 -35.08 32.87 -3.15
N TYR A 471 -35.12 33.04 -4.46
CA TYR A 471 -34.33 34.00 -5.24
C TYR A 471 -35.26 34.76 -6.21
N LYS A 472 -34.69 35.61 -7.07
CA LYS A 472 -35.44 36.43 -8.03
C LYS A 472 -36.31 35.59 -8.96
N ASP A 473 -37.42 36.18 -9.40
CA ASP A 473 -38.26 35.66 -10.49
C ASP A 473 -38.75 34.22 -10.29
N GLY A 474 -39.00 33.84 -9.02
CA GLY A 474 -39.46 32.51 -8.62
C GLY A 474 -38.38 31.43 -8.55
N LEU A 475 -37.14 31.74 -8.96
CA LEU A 475 -36.00 30.84 -8.84
C LEU A 475 -35.64 30.60 -7.36
N ARG A 476 -34.82 29.58 -7.10
CA ARG A 476 -34.26 29.32 -5.77
C ARG A 476 -32.76 29.04 -5.87
N ILE A 477 -31.98 29.53 -4.91
CA ILE A 477 -30.54 29.28 -4.81
C ILE A 477 -30.23 28.47 -3.55
N PRO A 478 -29.15 27.68 -3.53
CA PRO A 478 -28.78 26.92 -2.33
C PRO A 478 -28.28 27.84 -1.21
N HIS A 479 -28.72 27.53 0.00
CA HIS A 479 -28.18 27.98 1.27
C HIS A 479 -27.52 26.79 1.96
N VAL A 480 -26.41 27.01 2.68
CA VAL A 480 -25.64 25.93 3.32
C VAL A 480 -25.56 26.15 4.83
N ASP A 481 -26.15 25.24 5.60
CA ASP A 481 -25.92 25.14 7.04
C ASP A 481 -24.66 24.32 7.31
N GLN A 482 -23.60 25.00 7.74
CA GLN A 482 -22.30 24.38 8.06
C GLN A 482 -22.28 23.62 9.40
N SER A 483 -23.34 23.69 10.20
CA SER A 483 -23.42 23.01 11.51
C SER A 483 -23.83 21.54 11.38
N ILE A 484 -24.68 21.21 10.40
CA ILE A 484 -25.12 19.85 10.02
C ILE A 484 -24.45 19.31 8.75
N CYS A 485 -23.61 20.12 8.09
CA CYS A 485 -22.78 19.66 6.98
C CYS A 485 -21.66 18.75 7.49
N ILE A 486 -21.46 17.58 6.86
CA ILE A 486 -20.32 16.68 7.16
C ILE A 486 -19.18 16.76 6.12
N GLY A 487 -19.39 17.49 5.02
CA GLY A 487 -18.43 17.59 3.93
C GLY A 487 -18.29 16.31 3.11
N CYS A 488 -19.36 15.55 2.88
CA CYS A 488 -19.32 14.29 2.13
C CYS A 488 -19.11 14.43 0.60
N GLY A 489 -19.27 15.63 0.05
CA GLY A 489 -19.13 15.91 -1.40
C GLY A 489 -20.37 15.66 -2.25
N ALA A 490 -21.46 15.11 -1.68
CA ALA A 490 -22.68 14.77 -2.43
C ALA A 490 -23.36 15.98 -3.11
N CYS A 491 -23.06 17.21 -2.67
CA CYS A 491 -23.51 18.44 -3.31
C CYS A 491 -22.55 18.98 -4.40
N GLU A 492 -21.25 18.65 -4.33
CA GLU A 492 -20.20 19.12 -5.25
C GLU A 492 -20.13 18.26 -6.51
N TYR A 493 -20.19 16.93 -6.34
CA TYR A 493 -20.13 15.97 -7.45
C TYR A 493 -21.19 16.27 -8.55
N PRO A 494 -22.51 16.33 -8.27
CA PRO A 494 -23.54 16.56 -9.28
C PRO A 494 -23.65 18.02 -9.76
N CYS A 495 -22.83 18.94 -9.23
CA CYS A 495 -22.86 20.33 -9.69
C CYS A 495 -22.41 20.41 -11.16
N PRO A 496 -23.23 20.94 -12.10
CA PRO A 496 -22.94 20.90 -13.54
C PRO A 496 -21.81 21.84 -13.97
N VAL A 497 -21.39 22.74 -13.08
CA VAL A 497 -20.32 23.72 -13.34
C VAL A 497 -18.97 23.01 -13.27
N PRO A 498 -18.09 23.14 -14.28
CA PRO A 498 -16.83 22.42 -14.32
C PRO A 498 -15.88 22.84 -13.19
N GLU A 499 -15.06 21.91 -12.73
CA GLU A 499 -13.90 22.26 -11.89
C GLU A 499 -12.89 23.11 -12.68
N PRO A 500 -12.14 24.02 -12.03
CA PRO A 500 -12.17 24.39 -10.61
C PRO A 500 -13.08 25.60 -10.32
N TYR A 501 -14.29 25.61 -10.89
CA TYR A 501 -15.29 26.69 -10.75
C TYR A 501 -16.66 26.21 -10.25
N LYS A 502 -16.73 25.04 -9.60
CA LYS A 502 -17.96 24.46 -9.02
C LYS A 502 -18.75 25.49 -8.22
N ALA A 503 -20.07 25.58 -8.42
CA ALA A 503 -20.92 26.53 -7.69
C ALA A 503 -21.03 26.22 -6.19
N ILE A 504 -20.88 24.96 -5.82
CA ILE A 504 -20.78 24.51 -4.43
C ILE A 504 -19.64 23.48 -4.36
N TYR A 505 -18.78 23.63 -3.36
CA TYR A 505 -17.62 22.78 -3.16
C TYR A 505 -17.36 22.55 -1.68
N VAL A 506 -16.70 21.45 -1.32
CA VAL A 506 -16.27 21.17 0.04
C VAL A 506 -14.86 21.72 0.25
N ASN A 507 -14.70 22.50 1.31
CA ASN A 507 -13.40 22.88 1.87
C ASN A 507 -13.07 21.94 3.04
N GLY A 508 -11.88 21.33 3.06
CA GLY A 508 -11.50 20.38 4.10
C GLY A 508 -11.24 21.03 5.45
N ASN A 509 -11.52 20.29 6.53
CA ASN A 509 -11.11 20.67 7.87
C ASN A 509 -9.70 20.11 8.15
N ALA A 510 -8.76 20.93 8.64
CA ALA A 510 -7.43 20.46 9.04
C ALA A 510 -7.47 19.41 10.18
N VAL A 511 -8.46 19.57 11.06
CA VAL A 511 -8.83 18.63 12.14
C VAL A 511 -10.32 18.36 12.00
N GLN A 512 -10.71 17.09 11.91
CA GLN A 512 -12.10 16.67 11.76
C GLN A 512 -12.91 17.09 12.99
N GLN A 513 -14.12 17.58 12.76
CA GLN A 513 -15.03 18.09 13.79
C GLN A 513 -16.23 17.14 13.91
N LYS A 514 -17.07 17.32 14.94
CA LYS A 514 -18.38 16.65 15.02
C LYS A 514 -19.46 17.62 14.55
N ALA A 515 -20.22 17.22 13.53
CA ALA A 515 -21.42 17.95 13.10
C ALA A 515 -22.54 17.77 14.13
N LYS A 516 -23.51 18.69 14.11
CA LYS A 516 -24.80 18.47 14.78
C LYS A 516 -25.57 17.35 14.05
N SER A 517 -26.39 16.63 14.79
CA SER A 517 -27.38 15.73 14.19
C SER A 517 -28.34 16.54 13.31
N PRO A 518 -28.66 16.09 12.08
CA PRO A 518 -29.71 16.69 11.27
C PRO A 518 -31.13 16.25 11.71
N TYR A 519 -31.23 15.28 12.63
CA TYR A 519 -32.48 14.81 13.24
C TYR A 519 -32.51 15.16 14.73
N ASP A 520 -33.65 15.63 15.22
CA ASP A 520 -33.90 15.78 16.66
C ASP A 520 -33.99 14.40 17.34
N GLU A 521 -33.68 14.32 18.64
CA GLU A 521 -33.64 13.03 19.35
C GLU A 521 -35.01 12.33 19.42
N ALA A 522 -36.10 13.08 19.25
CA ALA A 522 -37.47 12.55 19.17
C ALA A 522 -37.83 11.94 17.80
N ASP A 523 -37.11 12.32 16.74
CA ASP A 523 -37.33 11.87 15.35
C ASP A 523 -36.33 10.78 14.91
N LYS A 524 -35.54 10.22 15.84
CA LYS A 524 -34.81 8.98 15.55
C LYS A 524 -35.84 7.91 15.17
N PRO A 525 -35.78 7.32 13.96
CA PRO A 525 -36.68 6.23 13.64
C PRO A 525 -36.41 5.12 14.65
N ASN A 526 -37.46 4.74 15.40
CA ASN A 526 -37.43 3.46 16.09
C ASN A 526 -37.06 2.40 15.06
N VAL A 527 -36.05 1.58 15.37
CA VAL A 527 -35.66 0.47 14.50
C VAL A 527 -36.86 -0.47 14.43
N VAL A 528 -37.65 -0.32 13.36
CA VAL A 528 -38.77 -1.21 13.07
C VAL A 528 -38.13 -2.59 12.82
N PRO A 529 -38.55 -3.65 13.55
CA PRO A 529 -38.07 -5.00 13.27
C PRO A 529 -38.26 -5.35 11.79
N GLU A 530 -37.37 -6.17 11.23
CA GLU A 530 -37.31 -6.54 9.80
C GLU A 530 -38.51 -7.37 9.27
N ASP A 531 -39.59 -7.48 10.05
CA ASP A 531 -40.81 -8.19 9.69
C ASP A 531 -41.86 -7.21 9.13
N ASP A 532 -42.44 -7.57 7.97
CA ASP A 532 -43.49 -6.87 7.22
C ASP A 532 -43.13 -5.53 6.51
N PHE A 533 -42.37 -5.64 5.42
CA PHE A 533 -42.57 -4.78 4.24
C PHE A 533 -43.40 -5.54 3.18
N PRO A 534 -44.68 -5.20 2.97
CA PRO A 534 -45.56 -5.95 2.06
C PRO A 534 -45.54 -5.37 0.63
N PHE A 535 -44.67 -5.89 -0.23
CA PHE A 535 -44.72 -5.69 -1.69
C PHE A 535 -44.32 -6.97 -2.44
#